data_AF-A0A7Y1MW77-F1
#
_entry.id   AF-A0A7Y1MW77-F1
#
_cell.length_a   1.000
_cell.length_b   1.000
_cell.length_c   1.000
_cell.angle_alpha   90.00
_cell.angle_beta   90.00
_cell.angle_gamma   90.00
#
_symmetry.space_group_name_H-M   'P 1'
#
loop_
_entity.id
_entity.type
_entity.pdbx_description
1 polymer ?
#
loop_
_entity_poly.entity_id
_entity_poly.type
_entity_poly.pdbx_seq_one_letter_code
_entity_poly.pdbx_strand_id
1 'polypeptide(L)'
;MPAPAPDSSPIERIEYELDGFHQSLTVYRQQVTSWYAQALDKASHATDLPSLLGLERVLRVGDSQVSVSMTDTDFAPSVAVCPAGGELRIESQFESVYDVPLGNLQVQVIGLDDGSSTQIQLDAQGKGTHHCTAGGRYQVRVQGGVTAAQVEALFTSYDGLTAELQAWLRKEWRGFKPHWQASASSAIGSGILAGTWSAISEVWDSLSLVQDILKDPAKHIERLGTQAAELAALAREAPQVMEQAMLLASDEAALYLMLRTAMIWLSALPPSQVAGKTAEVLAGFAVSLLIDLLIALVLTIALQGAGIAYLGLRLAKYGAQVVELAVGFVKSVFDILKRFMGAVERYKAVAVRGVVGGLKKGGLRMHWGARRNTTLKQVEAVDDAPSSAKNPNGQASASADNTATHGCPVSMVTGEELLTLTDGELDGVLPFAWTRLYRTSAVEVDCGLGFGWSHALAQRLCVVGGSVVWTDHENRSTTFPLPSTARPAISNSLAEAAIYLGAASDELVLAQGARFYHFHDGVLTAISDAYDNRLRISRDGLGRILRLDNGAGRALLLRYDRGHIVAVDY
;
A
#
# COMPACT_ATOMS: atom_id res chain seq x y z
N MET A 1 17.54 7.41 15.14
CA MET A 1 18.02 6.32 16.02
C MET A 1 18.76 5.32 15.15
N PRO A 2 19.77 4.58 15.65
CA PRO A 2 20.36 3.49 14.88
C PRO A 2 19.28 2.42 14.62
N ALA A 3 19.17 1.94 13.38
CA ALA A 3 18.24 0.88 13.03
C ALA A 3 18.52 -0.38 13.88
N PRO A 4 17.49 -1.13 14.28
CA PRO A 4 17.69 -2.36 15.04
C PRO A 4 18.53 -3.35 14.23
N ALA A 5 19.35 -4.14 14.92
CA ALA A 5 20.17 -5.19 14.29
C ALA A 5 19.27 -6.20 13.56
N PRO A 6 19.76 -6.85 12.48
CA PRO A 6 18.96 -7.83 11.73
C PRO A 6 18.34 -8.93 12.61
N ASP A 7 18.99 -9.27 13.72
CA ASP A 7 18.57 -10.32 14.67
C ASP A 7 17.63 -9.81 15.80
N SER A 8 17.20 -8.55 15.76
CA SER A 8 16.33 -7.96 16.79
C SER A 8 14.96 -8.63 16.82
N SER A 9 14.41 -8.83 18.01
CA SER A 9 13.08 -9.41 18.20
C SER A 9 11.97 -8.58 17.54
N PRO A 10 10.81 -9.19 17.19
CA PRO A 10 9.66 -8.45 16.66
C PRO A 10 9.21 -7.29 17.57
N ILE A 11 9.28 -7.49 18.89
CA ILE A 11 8.98 -6.48 19.90
C ILE A 11 9.91 -5.28 19.77
N GLU A 12 11.22 -5.49 19.66
CA GLU A 12 12.20 -4.40 19.53
C GLU A 12 12.00 -3.59 18.25
N ARG A 13 11.63 -4.25 17.15
CA ARG A 13 11.33 -3.57 15.87
C ARG A 13 10.07 -2.71 15.99
N ILE A 14 9.00 -3.23 16.59
CA ILE A 14 7.76 -2.46 16.78
C ILE A 14 8.00 -1.28 17.72
N GLU A 15 8.73 -1.49 18.82
CA GLU A 15 9.10 -0.40 19.74
C GLU A 15 9.95 0.67 19.04
N TYR A 16 10.90 0.28 18.19
CA TYR A 16 11.70 1.20 17.38
C TYR A 16 10.83 2.05 16.42
N GLU A 17 9.91 1.42 15.69
CA GLU A 17 9.00 2.14 14.80
C GLU A 17 8.08 3.11 15.56
N LEU A 18 7.57 2.68 16.73
CA LEU A 18 6.74 3.51 17.61
C LEU A 18 7.53 4.65 18.26
N ASP A 19 8.81 4.47 18.57
CA ASP A 19 9.72 5.51 19.06
C ASP A 19 9.97 6.52 17.95
N GLY A 20 10.22 6.06 16.72
CA GLY A 20 10.44 6.88 15.53
C GLY A 20 9.17 7.50 14.93
N PHE A 21 7.97 7.22 15.45
CA PHE A 21 6.72 7.70 14.84
C PHE A 21 6.64 9.23 14.75
N HIS A 22 7.11 9.94 15.77
CA HIS A 22 7.15 11.41 15.78
C HIS A 22 7.99 12.01 14.63
N GLN A 23 8.94 11.24 14.08
CA GLN A 23 9.79 11.69 12.97
C GLN A 23 9.15 11.50 11.60
N SER A 24 7.95 10.91 11.51
CA SER A 24 7.23 10.65 10.25
C SER A 24 7.23 11.86 9.32
N LEU A 25 6.78 13.01 9.83
CA LEU A 25 6.69 14.24 9.05
C LEU A 25 8.05 14.84 8.76
N THR A 26 9.06 14.60 9.60
CA THR A 26 10.42 15.06 9.32
C THR A 26 11.01 14.31 8.13
N VAL A 27 10.80 12.99 8.07
CA VAL A 27 11.21 12.15 6.93
C VAL A 27 10.46 12.56 5.66
N TYR A 28 9.13 12.70 5.74
CA TYR A 28 8.32 13.22 4.64
C TYR A 28 8.80 14.60 4.18
N ARG A 29 9.05 15.52 5.12
CA ARG A 29 9.55 16.86 4.85
C ARG A 29 10.92 16.83 4.19
N GLN A 30 11.85 15.96 4.57
CA GLN A 30 13.15 15.87 3.91
C GLN A 30 13.01 15.44 2.44
N GLN A 31 12.14 14.48 2.16
CA GLN A 31 11.86 14.02 0.81
C GLN A 31 11.26 15.14 -0.05
N VAL A 32 10.26 15.84 0.49
CA VAL A 32 9.58 16.98 -0.16
C VAL A 32 10.49 18.20 -0.30
N THR A 33 11.31 18.52 0.72
CA THR A 33 12.19 19.69 0.74
C THR A 33 13.34 19.54 -0.25
N SER A 34 13.86 18.33 -0.48
CA SER A 34 14.89 18.10 -1.52
C SER A 34 14.38 18.48 -2.91
N TRP A 35 13.11 18.21 -3.19
CA TRP A 35 12.42 18.61 -4.42
C TRP A 35 12.14 20.13 -4.44
N TYR A 36 11.67 20.70 -3.34
CA TYR A 36 11.45 22.15 -3.22
C TYR A 36 12.73 22.99 -3.32
N ALA A 37 13.83 22.55 -2.71
CA ALA A 37 15.13 23.22 -2.76
C ALA A 37 15.69 23.24 -4.18
N GLN A 38 15.56 22.14 -4.93
CA GLN A 38 15.91 22.08 -6.35
C GLN A 38 15.05 23.02 -7.22
N ALA A 39 13.78 23.24 -6.85
CA ALA A 39 12.90 24.20 -7.51
C ALA A 39 13.22 25.67 -7.13
N LEU A 40 13.67 25.92 -5.90
CA LEU A 40 14.08 27.23 -5.39
C LEU A 40 15.44 27.69 -5.94
N ASP A 41 16.38 26.77 -6.16
CA ASP A 41 17.73 27.07 -6.68
C ASP A 41 17.75 27.45 -8.17
N LYS A 42 16.68 27.16 -8.92
CA LYS A 42 16.46 27.69 -10.28
C LYS A 42 15.84 29.09 -10.18
N ALA A 43 16.70 30.09 -9.97
CA ALA A 43 16.35 31.47 -9.64
C ALA A 43 15.41 32.19 -10.64
N SER A 44 14.25 32.62 -10.12
CA SER A 44 13.46 33.86 -10.41
C SER A 44 11.97 33.70 -10.04
N HIS A 45 11.53 32.49 -9.71
CA HIS A 45 10.12 32.12 -9.57
C HIS A 45 9.72 31.67 -8.15
N ALA A 46 10.34 32.22 -7.10
CA ALA A 46 9.97 31.91 -5.70
C ALA A 46 8.49 32.20 -5.38
N THR A 47 7.79 32.96 -6.22
CA THR A 47 6.34 33.22 -6.13
C THR A 47 5.45 32.14 -6.75
N ASP A 48 6.03 31.14 -7.44
CA ASP A 48 5.34 30.18 -8.28
C ASP A 48 5.50 28.71 -7.82
N LEU A 49 5.58 28.50 -6.50
CA LEU A 49 5.66 27.18 -5.87
C LEU A 49 4.27 26.49 -5.84
N PRO A 50 4.17 25.18 -6.15
CA PRO A 50 2.87 24.49 -6.15
C PRO A 50 2.23 24.38 -4.77
N SER A 51 0.96 23.99 -4.77
CA SER A 51 0.19 23.72 -3.55
C SER A 51 0.87 22.66 -2.68
N LEU A 52 0.89 22.93 -1.37
CA LEU A 52 1.42 22.04 -0.36
C LEU A 52 0.48 20.86 -0.04
N LEU A 53 -0.82 20.96 -0.35
CA LEU A 53 -1.81 19.88 -0.22
C LEU A 53 -2.00 19.08 -1.52
N GLY A 54 -1.00 19.05 -2.40
CA GLY A 54 -1.12 18.31 -3.66
C GLY A 54 -2.37 18.74 -4.45
N LEU A 55 -2.79 20.01 -4.41
CA LEU A 55 -3.95 20.50 -5.16
C LEU A 55 -3.48 21.40 -6.30
N GLU A 56 -3.72 21.00 -7.54
CA GLU A 56 -3.37 21.82 -8.70
C GLU A 56 -4.59 22.15 -9.55
N ARG A 57 -4.43 23.15 -10.42
CA ARG A 57 -5.48 23.51 -11.35
C ARG A 57 -5.55 22.47 -12.47
N VAL A 58 -6.75 22.03 -12.80
CA VAL A 58 -6.98 21.21 -14.01
C VAL A 58 -7.68 22.03 -15.09
N LEU A 59 -7.14 21.98 -16.30
CA LEU A 59 -7.77 22.56 -17.49
C LEU A 59 -8.43 21.44 -18.31
N ARG A 60 -9.73 21.60 -18.60
CA ARG A 60 -10.41 20.77 -19.61
C ARG A 60 -10.33 21.47 -20.96
N VAL A 61 -9.76 20.78 -21.96
CA VAL A 61 -9.75 21.21 -23.36
C VAL A 61 -10.38 20.09 -24.20
N GLY A 62 -11.67 20.20 -24.53
CA GLY A 62 -12.41 19.10 -25.17
C GLY A 62 -12.61 17.91 -24.22
N ASP A 63 -12.46 16.68 -24.74
CA ASP A 63 -12.55 15.43 -23.96
C ASP A 63 -11.24 15.08 -23.22
N SER A 64 -10.19 15.91 -23.35
CA SER A 64 -8.88 15.71 -22.72
C SER A 64 -8.74 16.58 -21.47
N GLN A 65 -8.38 15.95 -20.34
CA GLN A 65 -7.96 16.63 -19.11
C GLN A 65 -6.43 16.79 -19.11
N VAL A 66 -5.96 18.02 -18.90
CA VAL A 66 -4.54 18.29 -18.67
C VAL A 66 -4.42 18.94 -17.30
N SER A 67 -3.73 18.27 -16.39
CA SER A 67 -3.37 18.85 -15.09
C SER A 67 -2.21 19.82 -15.32
N VAL A 68 -2.34 21.06 -14.82
CA VAL A 68 -1.43 22.14 -15.22
C VAL A 68 -0.62 22.58 -14.02
N SER A 69 0.69 22.31 -14.08
CA SER A 69 1.65 22.79 -13.11
C SER A 69 1.99 24.27 -13.32
N MET A 70 2.33 24.97 -12.24
CA MET A 70 2.88 26.33 -12.32
C MET A 70 4.29 26.39 -12.93
N THR A 71 4.96 25.24 -13.12
CA THR A 71 6.35 25.15 -13.64
C THR A 71 6.45 24.82 -15.13
N ASP A 72 5.33 24.60 -15.84
CA ASP A 72 5.38 24.34 -17.28
C ASP A 72 5.68 25.64 -18.04
N THR A 73 6.90 25.70 -18.57
CA THR A 73 7.46 26.85 -19.29
C THR A 73 6.75 27.15 -20.62
N ASP A 74 5.92 26.23 -21.11
CA ASP A 74 5.29 26.31 -22.43
C ASP A 74 3.86 26.87 -22.45
N PHE A 75 3.27 27.30 -21.32
CA PHE A 75 1.93 27.88 -21.33
C PHE A 75 1.83 29.24 -20.65
N ALA A 76 1.60 30.27 -21.47
CA ALA A 76 1.34 31.64 -21.04
C ALA A 76 0.21 31.69 -19.99
N PRO A 77 0.33 32.53 -18.94
CA PRO A 77 -0.70 32.69 -17.92
C PRO A 77 -2.02 33.01 -18.62
N SER A 78 -2.99 32.10 -18.52
CA SER A 78 -4.31 32.31 -19.10
C SER A 78 -4.88 33.64 -18.56
N VAL A 79 -5.46 34.46 -19.44
CA VAL A 79 -5.95 35.81 -19.12
C VAL A 79 -7.47 35.82 -19.23
N ALA A 80 -8.17 36.31 -18.21
CA ALA A 80 -9.59 36.55 -18.25
C ALA A 80 -9.88 37.95 -18.82
N VAL A 81 -10.90 38.07 -19.68
CA VAL A 81 -11.38 39.36 -20.19
C VAL A 81 -12.66 39.73 -19.48
N CYS A 82 -12.70 40.92 -18.88
CA CYS A 82 -13.87 41.42 -18.18
C CYS A 82 -15.06 41.57 -19.16
N PRO A 83 -16.24 41.03 -18.83
CA PRO A 83 -17.41 41.14 -19.70
C PRO A 83 -17.91 42.58 -19.79
N ALA A 84 -18.75 42.86 -20.80
CA ALA A 84 -19.32 44.19 -21.02
C ALA A 84 -20.14 44.73 -19.81
N GLY A 85 -20.61 43.83 -18.94
CA GLY A 85 -21.32 44.18 -17.71
C GLY A 85 -20.44 44.66 -16.54
N GLY A 86 -19.11 44.71 -16.70
CA GLY A 86 -18.21 45.26 -15.68
C GLY A 86 -18.01 44.40 -14.43
N GLU A 87 -18.47 43.15 -14.44
CA GLU A 87 -18.31 42.21 -13.32
C GLU A 87 -17.63 40.92 -13.77
N LEU A 88 -16.49 40.61 -13.16
CA LEU A 88 -15.81 39.34 -13.30
C LEU A 88 -16.28 38.39 -12.18
N ARG A 89 -17.00 37.34 -12.56
CA ARG A 89 -17.41 36.26 -11.65
C ARG A 89 -16.31 35.22 -11.52
N ILE A 90 -16.02 34.82 -10.30
CA ILE A 90 -14.99 33.84 -9.95
C ILE A 90 -15.68 32.68 -9.24
N GLU A 91 -15.48 31.46 -9.73
CA GLU A 91 -16.01 30.22 -9.15
C GLU A 91 -14.86 29.25 -8.89
N SER A 92 -14.90 28.54 -7.75
CA SER A 92 -13.89 27.61 -7.27
C SER A 92 -14.53 26.27 -6.92
N GLN A 93 -14.09 25.20 -7.58
CA GLN A 93 -14.67 23.87 -7.38
C GLN A 93 -13.63 22.76 -7.59
N PHE A 94 -13.83 21.61 -6.96
CA PHE A 94 -13.03 20.42 -7.24
C PHE A 94 -13.32 19.90 -8.64
N GLU A 95 -12.33 19.21 -9.20
CA GLU A 95 -12.52 18.39 -10.37
C GLU A 95 -13.31 17.13 -9.98
N SER A 96 -14.60 17.11 -10.28
CA SER A 96 -15.50 15.97 -10.09
C SER A 96 -16.54 15.93 -11.20
N VAL A 97 -17.26 14.81 -11.34
CA VAL A 97 -18.49 14.76 -12.15
C VAL A 97 -19.66 15.48 -11.47
N TYR A 98 -19.49 15.86 -10.19
CA TYR A 98 -20.45 16.64 -9.40
C TYR A 98 -19.92 18.05 -9.07
N ASP A 99 -20.82 18.98 -8.83
CA ASP A 99 -20.50 20.36 -8.45
C ASP A 99 -20.10 20.44 -6.97
N VAL A 100 -18.84 20.12 -6.66
CA VAL A 100 -18.27 20.20 -5.31
C VAL A 100 -17.47 21.51 -5.16
N PRO A 101 -17.99 22.53 -4.45
CA PRO A 101 -17.31 23.81 -4.30
C PRO A 101 -16.05 23.68 -3.44
N LEU A 102 -15.05 24.53 -3.70
CA LEU A 102 -13.90 24.75 -2.83
C LEU A 102 -13.94 26.19 -2.33
N GLY A 103 -14.56 26.38 -1.16
CA GLY A 103 -14.92 27.69 -0.60
C GLY A 103 -13.85 28.32 0.30
N ASN A 104 -14.13 29.52 0.81
CA ASN A 104 -13.31 30.24 1.79
C ASN A 104 -11.87 30.53 1.34
N LEU A 105 -11.63 30.69 0.04
CA LEU A 105 -10.31 31.01 -0.51
C LEU A 105 -10.11 32.52 -0.65
N GLN A 106 -8.91 33.01 -0.34
CA GLN A 106 -8.51 34.35 -0.75
C GLN A 106 -7.91 34.33 -2.14
N VAL A 107 -8.38 35.27 -2.94
CA VAL A 107 -8.05 35.39 -4.35
C VAL A 107 -7.62 36.82 -4.66
N GLN A 108 -6.47 36.96 -5.31
CA GLN A 108 -5.93 38.21 -5.80
C GLN A 108 -6.27 38.37 -7.28
N VAL A 109 -7.00 39.41 -7.64
CA VAL A 109 -7.29 39.78 -9.03
C VAL A 109 -6.31 40.88 -9.44
N ILE A 110 -5.54 40.62 -10.50
CA ILE A 110 -4.48 41.47 -11.01
C ILE A 110 -4.88 41.99 -12.39
N GLY A 111 -5.02 43.30 -12.55
CA GLY A 111 -5.20 43.93 -13.85
C GLY A 111 -3.88 43.94 -14.62
N LEU A 112 -3.87 43.35 -15.80
CA LEU A 112 -2.66 43.24 -16.63
C LEU A 112 -2.38 44.54 -17.40
N ASP A 113 -3.40 45.35 -17.61
CA ASP A 113 -3.30 46.59 -18.39
C ASP A 113 -2.90 47.79 -17.50
N ASP A 114 -3.26 47.78 -16.22
CA ASP A 114 -3.04 48.87 -15.26
C ASP A 114 -2.17 48.48 -14.04
N GLY A 115 -1.83 47.20 -13.89
CA GLY A 115 -1.09 46.68 -12.73
C GLY A 115 -1.88 46.70 -11.42
N SER A 116 -3.19 46.96 -11.45
CA SER A 116 -4.04 46.99 -10.26
C SER A 116 -4.09 45.61 -9.61
N SER A 117 -4.19 45.55 -8.27
CA SER A 117 -4.27 44.29 -7.53
C SER A 117 -5.29 44.41 -6.40
N THR A 118 -6.35 43.59 -6.44
CA THR A 118 -7.40 43.57 -5.42
C THR A 118 -7.54 42.18 -4.83
N GLN A 119 -7.64 42.07 -3.51
CA GLN A 119 -7.94 40.81 -2.83
C GLN A 119 -9.44 40.65 -2.60
N ILE A 120 -9.95 39.44 -2.85
CA ILE A 120 -11.34 39.05 -2.74
C ILE A 120 -11.40 37.74 -1.98
N GLN A 121 -12.31 37.67 -1.03
CA GLN A 121 -12.62 36.44 -0.32
C GLN A 121 -13.77 35.73 -1.04
N LEU A 122 -13.58 34.48 -1.46
CA LEU A 122 -14.66 33.64 -1.95
C LEU A 122 -15.53 33.17 -0.78
N ASP A 123 -16.83 33.04 -1.03
CA ASP A 123 -17.78 32.49 -0.07
C ASP A 123 -17.58 30.97 0.17
N ALA A 124 -18.41 30.39 1.04
CA ALA A 124 -18.38 28.96 1.36
C ALA A 124 -18.71 28.07 0.14
N GLN A 125 -19.33 28.63 -0.89
CA GLN A 125 -19.67 27.97 -2.15
C GLN A 125 -18.60 28.19 -3.23
N GLY A 126 -17.46 28.80 -2.86
CA GLY A 126 -16.36 29.07 -3.78
C GLY A 126 -16.67 30.16 -4.80
N LYS A 127 -17.64 31.04 -4.54
CA LYS A 127 -18.05 32.11 -5.45
C LYS A 127 -17.59 33.47 -4.97
N GLY A 128 -17.25 34.34 -5.92
CA GLY A 128 -16.86 35.73 -5.68
C GLY A 128 -17.06 36.59 -6.91
N THR A 129 -17.12 37.90 -6.71
CA THR A 129 -17.28 38.88 -7.80
C THR A 129 -16.27 40.02 -7.66
N HIS A 130 -15.75 40.48 -8.80
CA HIS A 130 -14.85 41.62 -8.90
C HIS A 130 -15.42 42.63 -9.89
N HIS A 131 -15.53 43.89 -9.48
CA HIS A 131 -15.83 44.98 -10.41
C HIS A 131 -14.60 45.28 -11.26
N CYS A 132 -14.74 45.25 -12.57
CA CYS A 132 -13.65 45.39 -13.53
C CYS A 132 -14.03 46.30 -14.71
N THR A 133 -13.02 46.87 -15.36
CA THR A 133 -13.21 47.67 -16.57
C THR A 133 -13.58 46.74 -17.72
N ALA A 134 -14.74 46.97 -18.35
CA ALA A 134 -15.21 46.19 -19.48
C ALA A 134 -14.16 46.07 -20.58
N GLY A 135 -13.85 44.85 -21.02
CA GLY A 135 -12.80 44.57 -22.01
C GLY A 135 -11.37 44.55 -21.46
N GLY A 136 -11.15 44.94 -20.20
CA GLY A 136 -9.85 44.85 -19.54
C GLY A 136 -9.40 43.42 -19.29
N ARG A 137 -8.09 43.21 -19.25
CA ARG A 137 -7.45 41.91 -19.05
C ARG A 137 -7.04 41.71 -17.61
N TYR A 138 -7.47 40.61 -17.03
CA TYR A 138 -7.25 40.27 -15.62
C TYR A 138 -6.67 38.87 -15.46
N GLN A 139 -5.79 38.74 -14.49
CA GLN A 139 -5.23 37.48 -14.01
C GLN A 139 -5.70 37.25 -12.58
N VAL A 140 -6.13 36.03 -12.27
CA VAL A 140 -6.64 35.70 -10.94
C VAL A 140 -5.67 34.74 -10.28
N ARG A 141 -5.22 35.05 -9.06
CA ARG A 141 -4.23 34.27 -8.32
C ARG A 141 -4.82 33.86 -6.98
N VAL A 142 -4.85 32.56 -6.68
CA VAL A 142 -5.25 32.05 -5.38
C VAL A 142 -4.02 31.96 -4.50
N GLN A 143 -3.95 32.87 -3.52
CA GLN A 143 -2.84 33.10 -2.59
C GLN A 143 -1.48 33.45 -3.24
N GLY A 144 -0.78 34.43 -2.68
CA GLY A 144 0.56 34.85 -3.13
C GLY A 144 1.68 33.89 -2.70
N GLY A 145 2.93 34.23 -3.02
CA GLY A 145 4.11 33.44 -2.67
C GLY A 145 4.20 33.07 -1.19
N VAL A 146 4.79 31.90 -0.91
CA VAL A 146 4.84 31.31 0.43
C VAL A 146 6.00 31.84 1.22
N THR A 147 5.78 32.20 2.47
CA THR A 147 6.90 32.41 3.41
C THR A 147 7.28 31.09 4.08
N ALA A 148 8.55 30.91 4.42
CA ALA A 148 9.00 29.74 5.18
C ALA A 148 8.17 29.54 6.48
N ALA A 149 7.76 30.63 7.12
CA ALA A 149 6.89 30.62 8.30
C ALA A 149 5.50 30.02 8.04
N GLN A 150 4.91 30.24 6.85
CA GLN A 150 3.63 29.63 6.48
C GLN A 150 3.76 28.13 6.24
N VAL A 151 4.88 27.67 5.67
CA VAL A 151 5.19 26.24 5.52
C VAL A 151 5.34 25.58 6.89
N GLU A 152 6.07 26.24 7.79
CA GLU A 152 6.26 25.75 9.15
C GLU A 152 4.94 25.68 9.92
N ALA A 153 4.11 26.72 9.86
CA ALA A 153 2.79 26.74 10.48
C ALA A 153 1.87 25.62 9.97
N LEU A 154 1.94 25.28 8.68
CA LEU A 154 1.24 24.13 8.11
C LEU A 154 1.74 22.82 8.73
N PHE A 155 3.06 22.59 8.78
CA PHE A 155 3.60 21.38 9.41
C PHE A 155 3.26 21.27 10.90
N THR A 156 3.28 22.39 11.63
CA THR A 156 2.84 22.46 13.02
C THR A 156 1.37 22.07 13.19
N SER A 157 0.53 22.28 12.18
CA SER A 157 -0.89 21.84 12.25
C SER A 157 -1.04 20.32 12.32
N TYR A 158 -0.06 19.56 11.82
CA TYR A 158 -0.04 18.09 11.89
C TYR A 158 0.62 17.55 13.17
N ASP A 159 1.26 18.38 13.98
CA ASP A 159 1.90 17.94 15.23
C ASP A 159 0.85 17.32 16.17
N GLY A 160 -0.32 17.96 16.26
CA GLY A 160 -1.44 17.44 17.04
C GLY A 160 -1.94 16.09 16.54
N LEU A 161 -2.14 15.96 15.21
CA LEU A 161 -2.52 14.70 14.59
C LEU A 161 -1.47 13.60 14.86
N THR A 162 -0.19 13.93 14.67
CA THR A 162 0.93 13.01 14.87
C THR A 162 0.98 12.51 16.32
N ALA A 163 0.83 13.41 17.29
CA ALA A 163 0.82 13.06 18.71
C ALA A 163 -0.37 12.17 19.07
N GLU A 164 -1.58 12.47 18.58
CA GLU A 164 -2.76 11.64 18.84
C GLU A 164 -2.66 10.24 18.22
N LEU A 165 -2.19 10.14 16.97
CA LEU A 165 -1.95 8.84 16.31
C LEU A 165 -0.88 8.03 17.05
N GLN A 166 0.21 8.65 17.48
CA GLN A 166 1.25 7.98 18.26
C GLN A 166 0.72 7.48 19.60
N ALA A 167 -0.04 8.31 20.32
CA ALA A 167 -0.63 7.95 21.60
C ALA A 167 -1.61 6.77 21.45
N TRP A 168 -2.39 6.77 20.37
CA TRP A 168 -3.29 5.67 20.02
C TRP A 168 -2.52 4.39 19.70
N LEU A 169 -1.52 4.43 18.81
CA LEU A 169 -0.67 3.27 18.50
C LEU A 169 -0.01 2.67 19.75
N ARG A 170 0.49 3.53 20.66
CA ARG A 170 1.08 3.09 21.93
C ARG A 170 0.07 2.44 22.86
N LYS A 171 -1.18 2.89 22.83
CA LYS A 171 -2.27 2.28 23.61
C LYS A 171 -2.60 0.90 23.06
N GLU A 172 -2.75 0.76 21.75
CA GLU A 172 -2.98 -0.55 21.10
C GLU A 172 -1.82 -1.51 21.37
N TRP A 173 -0.59 -1.03 21.20
CA TRP A 173 0.61 -1.83 21.48
C TRP A 173 0.68 -2.33 22.92
N ARG A 174 0.25 -1.54 23.92
CA ARG A 174 0.17 -2.02 25.31
C ARG A 174 -0.78 -3.20 25.48
N GLY A 175 -1.85 -3.26 24.69
CA GLY A 175 -2.77 -4.40 24.66
C GLY A 175 -2.20 -5.62 23.92
N PHE A 176 -1.43 -5.39 22.86
CA PHE A 176 -0.85 -6.47 22.04
C PHE A 176 0.43 -7.06 22.65
N LYS A 177 1.28 -6.24 23.26
CA LYS A 177 2.60 -6.62 23.79
C LYS A 177 2.59 -7.87 24.70
N PRO A 178 1.64 -8.06 25.63
CA PRO A 178 1.59 -9.29 26.43
C PRO A 178 1.39 -10.56 25.60
N HIS A 179 0.63 -10.48 24.51
CA HIS A 179 0.40 -11.61 23.60
C HIS A 179 1.66 -11.97 22.81
N TRP A 180 2.47 -10.97 22.46
CA TRP A 180 3.79 -11.16 21.86
C TRP A 180 4.80 -11.76 22.84
N GLN A 181 4.75 -11.38 24.12
CA GLN A 181 5.64 -11.92 25.16
C GLN A 181 5.32 -13.38 25.52
N ALA A 182 4.04 -13.78 25.42
CA ALA A 182 3.60 -15.16 25.63
C ALA A 182 3.86 -16.07 24.41
N SER A 183 4.13 -15.49 23.25
CA SER A 183 4.47 -16.19 22.01
C SER A 183 5.97 -16.46 22.00
N ALA A 184 6.39 -17.73 21.88
CA ALA A 184 7.80 -18.14 21.90
C ALA A 184 8.61 -17.75 20.64
N SER A 185 8.07 -16.84 19.81
CA SER A 185 8.41 -16.66 18.40
C SER A 185 9.32 -15.44 18.21
N SER A 186 10.63 -15.58 18.49
CA SER A 186 11.58 -14.46 18.46
C SER A 186 12.24 -14.17 17.10
N ALA A 187 12.05 -14.96 16.06
CA ALA A 187 12.93 -14.91 14.88
C ALA A 187 12.33 -14.43 13.55
N ILE A 188 11.00 -14.32 13.38
CA ILE A 188 10.40 -14.24 12.03
C ILE A 188 9.55 -12.97 11.80
N GLY A 189 9.67 -11.95 12.65
CA GLY A 189 9.00 -10.66 12.44
C GLY A 189 9.67 -9.77 11.37
N SER A 190 10.86 -10.14 10.90
CA SER A 190 11.67 -9.34 9.97
C SER A 190 11.26 -9.52 8.50
N GLY A 191 10.79 -10.71 8.13
CA GLY A 191 10.50 -11.08 6.74
C GLY A 191 9.18 -10.51 6.19
N ILE A 192 8.20 -10.22 7.05
CA ILE A 192 6.90 -9.70 6.59
C ILE A 192 7.00 -8.28 6.04
N LEU A 193 8.03 -7.51 6.43
CA LEU A 193 8.18 -6.11 5.99
C LEU A 193 9.43 -5.81 5.15
N ALA A 194 10.50 -6.61 5.27
CA ALA A 194 11.71 -6.41 4.48
C ALA A 194 11.49 -6.74 2.98
N GLY A 195 10.59 -7.69 2.67
CA GLY A 195 10.20 -8.03 1.30
C GLY A 195 9.08 -7.16 0.71
N THR A 196 8.51 -6.21 1.47
CA THR A 196 7.29 -5.48 1.08
C THR A 196 7.50 -4.03 0.69
N TRP A 197 8.73 -3.51 0.59
CA TRP A 197 8.89 -2.09 0.26
C TRP A 197 8.45 -1.74 -1.17
N SER A 198 8.65 -2.65 -2.14
CA SER A 198 8.07 -2.53 -3.49
C SER A 198 6.54 -2.48 -3.46
N ALA A 199 5.93 -3.30 -2.60
CA ALA A 199 4.48 -3.32 -2.40
C ALA A 199 3.97 -2.09 -1.63
N ILE A 200 4.79 -1.46 -0.77
CA ILE A 200 4.47 -0.20 -0.09
C ILE A 200 4.53 0.99 -1.05
N SER A 201 5.49 1.02 -1.99
CA SER A 201 5.44 2.00 -3.08
C SER A 201 4.18 1.84 -3.93
N GLU A 202 3.71 0.61 -4.14
CA GLU A 202 2.45 0.34 -4.84
C GLU A 202 1.21 0.82 -4.06
N VAL A 203 1.20 0.73 -2.72
CA VAL A 203 0.13 1.35 -1.90
C VAL A 203 0.14 2.87 -2.05
N TRP A 204 1.31 3.51 -2.06
CA TRP A 204 1.44 4.95 -2.26
C TRP A 204 1.06 5.37 -3.69
N ASP A 205 1.35 4.54 -4.69
CA ASP A 205 0.88 4.72 -6.08
C ASP A 205 -0.64 4.60 -6.16
N SER A 206 -1.23 3.69 -5.39
CA SER A 206 -2.67 3.45 -5.31
C SER A 206 -3.45 4.56 -4.58
N LEU A 207 -2.78 5.58 -4.04
CA LEU A 207 -3.45 6.70 -3.37
C LEU A 207 -4.36 7.51 -4.32
N SER A 208 -4.04 7.54 -5.62
CA SER A 208 -4.90 8.16 -6.64
C SER A 208 -6.28 7.49 -6.71
N LEU A 209 -6.39 6.20 -6.37
CA LEU A 209 -7.67 5.48 -6.35
C LEU A 209 -8.67 6.10 -5.38
N VAL A 210 -8.19 6.59 -4.22
CA VAL A 210 -9.06 7.27 -3.24
C VAL A 210 -9.67 8.52 -3.85
N GLN A 211 -8.87 9.28 -4.60
CA GLN A 211 -9.30 10.49 -5.28
C GLN A 211 -10.26 10.14 -6.42
N ASP A 212 -9.94 9.15 -7.25
CA ASP A 212 -10.78 8.70 -8.36
C ASP A 212 -12.16 8.24 -7.88
N ILE A 213 -12.21 7.51 -6.76
CA ILE A 213 -13.45 7.13 -6.08
C ILE A 213 -14.32 8.33 -5.72
N LEU A 214 -13.74 9.40 -5.16
CA LEU A 214 -14.50 10.59 -4.79
C LEU A 214 -14.88 11.45 -6.02
N LYS A 215 -14.04 11.46 -7.06
CA LYS A 215 -14.29 12.20 -8.31
C LYS A 215 -15.47 11.61 -9.09
N ASP A 216 -15.55 10.28 -9.17
CA ASP A 216 -16.60 9.56 -9.89
C ASP A 216 -16.96 8.22 -9.19
N PRO A 217 -17.68 8.27 -8.05
CA PRO A 217 -18.10 7.09 -7.29
C PRO A 217 -18.84 6.05 -8.13
N ALA A 218 -19.57 6.48 -9.16
CA ALA A 218 -20.37 5.61 -10.02
C ALA A 218 -19.50 4.69 -10.91
N LYS A 219 -18.26 5.08 -11.24
CA LYS A 219 -17.32 4.20 -11.94
C LYS A 219 -16.76 3.09 -11.06
N HIS A 220 -16.91 3.20 -9.74
CA HIS A 220 -16.34 2.27 -8.77
C HIS A 220 -17.41 1.43 -8.05
N ILE A 221 -18.57 1.20 -8.67
CA ILE A 221 -19.67 0.40 -8.10
C ILE A 221 -19.22 -1.02 -7.74
N GLU A 222 -18.38 -1.66 -8.55
CA GLU A 222 -17.89 -3.02 -8.25
C GLU A 222 -17.12 -3.08 -6.92
N ARG A 223 -16.43 -2.00 -6.56
CA ARG A 223 -15.64 -1.90 -5.33
C ARG A 223 -16.47 -1.40 -4.15
N LEU A 224 -17.38 -0.45 -4.37
CA LEU A 224 -18.14 0.23 -3.33
C LEU A 224 -19.51 -0.42 -3.03
N GLY A 225 -20.04 -1.21 -3.95
CA GLY A 225 -21.41 -1.73 -3.86
C GLY A 225 -22.45 -0.62 -3.77
N THR A 226 -23.37 -0.70 -2.81
CA THR A 226 -24.43 0.29 -2.60
C THR A 226 -23.89 1.67 -2.19
N GLN A 227 -22.68 1.73 -1.62
CA GLN A 227 -22.06 2.98 -1.17
C GLN A 227 -21.71 3.92 -2.32
N ALA A 228 -21.52 3.42 -3.55
CA ALA A 228 -21.31 4.27 -4.72
C ALA A 228 -22.48 5.24 -4.96
N ALA A 229 -23.72 4.75 -4.82
CA ALA A 229 -24.91 5.56 -4.99
C ALA A 229 -25.10 6.56 -3.85
N GLU A 230 -24.79 6.15 -2.61
CA GLU A 230 -24.86 7.02 -1.43
C GLU A 230 -23.82 8.15 -1.50
N LEU A 231 -22.59 7.85 -1.93
CA LEU A 231 -21.56 8.87 -2.18
C LEU A 231 -21.93 9.83 -3.31
N ALA A 232 -22.54 9.32 -4.38
CA ALA A 232 -23.06 10.14 -5.47
C ALA A 232 -24.19 11.08 -5.00
N ALA A 233 -25.08 10.60 -4.13
CA ALA A 233 -26.12 11.43 -3.51
C ALA A 233 -25.51 12.49 -2.58
N LEU A 234 -24.56 12.10 -1.74
CA LEU A 234 -23.83 13.01 -0.84
C LEU A 234 -23.17 14.16 -1.62
N ALA A 235 -22.52 13.87 -2.75
CA ALA A 235 -21.89 14.90 -3.57
C ALA A 235 -22.90 15.97 -4.07
N ARG A 236 -24.18 15.61 -4.22
CA ARG A 236 -25.25 16.51 -4.66
C ARG A 236 -25.95 17.21 -3.50
N GLU A 237 -26.19 16.49 -2.41
CA GLU A 237 -27.03 16.93 -1.29
C GLU A 237 -26.24 17.63 -0.18
N ALA A 238 -24.99 17.21 0.05
CA ALA A 238 -24.11 17.71 1.10
C ALA A 238 -22.70 18.00 0.57
N PRO A 239 -22.56 18.95 -0.40
CA PRO A 239 -21.29 19.24 -1.06
C PRO A 239 -20.15 19.63 -0.09
N GLN A 240 -20.47 20.22 1.07
CA GLN A 240 -19.47 20.58 2.10
C GLN A 240 -18.80 19.36 2.75
N VAL A 241 -19.53 18.25 2.89
CA VAL A 241 -18.96 17.01 3.45
C VAL A 241 -18.09 16.32 2.41
N MET A 242 -18.51 16.37 1.13
CA MET A 242 -17.69 15.88 0.03
C MET A 242 -16.40 16.71 -0.13
N GLU A 243 -16.47 18.03 0.00
CA GLU A 243 -15.30 18.92 0.04
C GLU A 243 -14.29 18.48 1.11
N GLN A 244 -14.75 18.18 2.33
CA GLN A 244 -13.88 17.70 3.41
C GLN A 244 -13.19 16.37 3.07
N ALA A 245 -13.91 15.42 2.49
CA ALA A 245 -13.35 14.15 2.08
C ALA A 245 -12.31 14.32 0.95
N MET A 246 -12.60 15.17 -0.04
CA MET A 246 -11.68 15.48 -1.14
C MET A 246 -10.44 16.25 -0.68
N LEU A 247 -10.58 17.15 0.30
CA LEU A 247 -9.46 17.83 0.95
C LEU A 247 -8.52 16.84 1.64
N LEU A 248 -9.05 15.91 2.45
CA LEU A 248 -8.21 14.89 3.08
C LEU A 248 -7.58 13.96 2.05
N ALA A 249 -8.33 13.54 1.03
CA ALA A 249 -7.83 12.68 -0.05
C ALA A 249 -6.73 13.35 -0.90
N SER A 250 -6.58 14.68 -0.81
CA SER A 250 -5.50 15.43 -1.46
C SER A 250 -4.32 15.70 -0.53
N ASP A 251 -4.53 15.63 0.79
CA ASP A 251 -3.49 15.87 1.80
C ASP A 251 -2.52 14.69 1.91
N GLU A 252 -1.47 14.70 1.10
CA GLU A 252 -0.41 13.69 1.12
C GLU A 252 0.23 13.52 2.50
N ALA A 253 0.41 14.59 3.28
CA ALA A 253 1.04 14.50 4.59
C ALA A 253 0.14 13.75 5.59
N ALA A 254 -1.17 14.04 5.58
CA ALA A 254 -2.15 13.30 6.38
C ALA A 254 -2.27 11.84 5.91
N LEU A 255 -2.31 11.60 4.60
CA LEU A 255 -2.39 10.26 4.02
C LEU A 255 -1.14 9.42 4.35
N TYR A 256 0.04 10.04 4.35
CA TYR A 256 1.29 9.41 4.80
C TYR A 256 1.23 9.01 6.28
N LEU A 257 0.74 9.89 7.15
CA LEU A 257 0.57 9.57 8.58
C LEU A 257 -0.43 8.44 8.80
N MET A 258 -1.55 8.43 8.07
CA MET A 258 -2.54 7.35 8.13
C MET A 258 -1.95 6.03 7.65
N LEU A 259 -1.22 6.04 6.53
CA LEU A 259 -0.56 4.85 5.98
C LEU A 259 0.46 4.29 6.98
N ARG A 260 1.34 5.15 7.52
CA ARG A 260 2.34 4.73 8.50
C ARG A 260 1.69 4.20 9.78
N THR A 261 0.57 4.79 10.20
CA THR A 261 -0.21 4.31 11.34
C THR A 261 -0.76 2.90 11.07
N ALA A 262 -1.38 2.69 9.90
CA ALA A 262 -1.93 1.40 9.52
C ALA A 262 -0.85 0.31 9.41
N MET A 263 0.33 0.66 8.87
CA MET A 263 1.48 -0.25 8.76
C MET A 263 1.98 -0.69 10.14
N ILE A 264 2.24 0.25 11.05
CA ILE A 264 2.72 -0.08 12.39
C ILE A 264 1.67 -0.88 13.16
N TRP A 265 0.40 -0.50 13.04
CA TRP A 265 -0.71 -1.24 13.67
C TRP A 265 -0.81 -2.68 13.15
N LEU A 266 -0.76 -2.88 11.83
CA LEU A 266 -0.82 -4.21 11.22
C LEU A 266 0.37 -5.07 11.67
N SER A 267 1.56 -4.48 11.75
CA SER A 267 2.77 -5.13 12.23
C SER A 267 2.70 -5.48 13.73
N ALA A 268 1.91 -4.73 14.50
CA ALA A 268 1.74 -4.91 15.93
C ALA A 268 0.66 -5.95 16.28
N LEU A 269 -0.21 -6.34 15.34
CA LEU A 269 -1.28 -7.31 15.60
C LEU A 269 -0.71 -8.67 16.01
N PRO A 270 -1.18 -9.25 17.13
CA PRO A 270 -0.65 -10.52 17.60
C PRO A 270 -1.14 -11.69 16.73
N PRO A 271 -0.30 -12.73 16.59
CA PRO A 271 -0.61 -13.94 15.83
C PRO A 271 -1.98 -14.56 16.09
N SER A 272 -2.31 -14.68 17.37
CA SER A 272 -3.55 -15.30 17.86
C SER A 272 -4.81 -14.53 17.46
N GLN A 273 -4.68 -13.26 17.10
CA GLN A 273 -5.82 -12.43 16.65
C GLN A 273 -6.01 -12.46 15.13
N VAL A 274 -5.01 -12.94 14.38
CA VAL A 274 -5.03 -13.05 12.92
C VAL A 274 -5.14 -14.52 12.47
N ALA A 275 -4.99 -15.48 13.39
CA ALA A 275 -5.09 -16.92 13.15
C ALA A 275 -6.54 -17.35 12.80
N GLY A 276 -6.82 -17.43 11.50
CA GLY A 276 -7.97 -18.09 10.89
C GLY A 276 -7.56 -18.75 9.57
N LYS A 277 -8.48 -18.91 8.60
CA LYS A 277 -8.20 -19.37 7.20
C LYS A 277 -7.25 -18.45 6.39
N THR A 278 -6.51 -17.60 7.09
CA THR A 278 -5.69 -16.46 6.64
C THR A 278 -4.20 -16.78 6.66
N ALA A 279 -3.78 -17.94 7.20
CA ALA A 279 -2.39 -18.39 7.16
C ALA A 279 -1.85 -18.61 5.73
N GLU A 280 -2.70 -18.64 4.70
CA GLU A 280 -2.28 -18.82 3.29
C GLU A 280 -2.11 -17.50 2.50
N VAL A 281 -2.50 -16.33 3.05
CA VAL A 281 -2.62 -15.10 2.25
C VAL A 281 -2.07 -13.89 3.02
N LEU A 282 -0.75 -13.79 3.24
CA LEU A 282 -0.18 -12.68 4.03
C LEU A 282 0.55 -11.60 3.24
N ALA A 283 1.19 -11.90 2.10
CA ALA A 283 1.89 -10.86 1.33
C ALA A 283 0.92 -9.94 0.55
N GLY A 284 0.03 -10.51 -0.27
CA GLY A 284 -0.94 -9.74 -1.07
C GLY A 284 -2.10 -9.15 -0.25
N PHE A 285 -2.44 -9.78 0.88
CA PHE A 285 -3.52 -9.29 1.74
C PHE A 285 -3.14 -8.01 2.48
N ALA A 286 -1.94 -7.92 3.06
CA ALA A 286 -1.50 -6.77 3.84
C ALA A 286 -1.56 -5.47 3.01
N VAL A 287 -1.07 -5.51 1.77
CA VAL A 287 -1.09 -4.40 0.82
C VAL A 287 -2.52 -3.98 0.48
N SER A 288 -3.37 -4.96 0.11
CA SER A 288 -4.78 -4.70 -0.21
C SER A 288 -5.54 -4.15 0.99
N LEU A 289 -5.23 -4.63 2.20
CA LEU A 289 -5.82 -4.17 3.44
C LEU A 289 -5.38 -2.75 3.76
N LEU A 290 -4.11 -2.39 3.59
CA LEU A 290 -3.65 -1.00 3.79
C LEU A 290 -4.41 -0.02 2.88
N ILE A 291 -4.57 -0.37 1.59
CA ILE A 291 -5.37 0.43 0.65
C ILE A 291 -6.82 0.51 1.11
N ASP A 292 -7.41 -0.63 1.48
CA ASP A 292 -8.81 -0.70 1.91
C ASP A 292 -9.05 0.07 3.22
N LEU A 293 -8.10 0.09 4.16
CA LEU A 293 -8.13 0.89 5.39
C LEU A 293 -8.07 2.40 5.08
N LEU A 294 -7.20 2.82 4.17
CA LEU A 294 -7.11 4.23 3.74
C LEU A 294 -8.39 4.70 3.05
N ILE A 295 -8.93 3.89 2.12
CA ILE A 295 -10.22 4.16 1.47
C ILE A 295 -11.30 4.26 2.53
N ALA A 296 -11.37 3.31 3.47
CA ALA A 296 -12.37 3.31 4.51
C ALA A 296 -12.30 4.54 5.41
N LEU A 297 -11.10 5.02 5.77
CA LEU A 297 -10.93 6.25 6.54
C LEU A 297 -11.50 7.46 5.80
N VAL A 298 -11.17 7.62 4.52
CA VAL A 298 -11.66 8.73 3.70
C VAL A 298 -13.17 8.63 3.46
N LEU A 299 -13.68 7.43 3.17
CA LEU A 299 -15.11 7.19 3.00
C LEU A 299 -15.91 7.49 4.28
N THR A 300 -15.37 7.18 5.45
CA THR A 300 -16.05 7.45 6.74
C THR A 300 -16.19 8.95 7.03
N ILE A 301 -15.33 9.79 6.43
CA ILE A 301 -15.45 11.25 6.48
C ILE A 301 -16.54 11.75 5.54
N ALA A 302 -16.57 11.23 4.31
CA ALA A 302 -17.63 11.57 3.36
C ALA A 302 -19.01 11.16 3.90
N LEU A 303 -19.14 9.93 4.36
CA LEU A 303 -20.41 9.39 4.83
C LEU A 303 -20.16 8.55 6.08
N GLN A 304 -20.75 8.96 7.19
CA GLN A 304 -20.58 8.26 8.47
C GLN A 304 -21.03 6.81 8.33
N GLY A 305 -20.10 5.88 8.56
CA GLY A 305 -20.35 4.44 8.43
C GLY A 305 -20.07 3.85 7.05
N ALA A 306 -19.87 4.66 6.00
CA ALA A 306 -19.59 4.15 4.65
C ALA A 306 -18.29 3.35 4.58
N GLY A 307 -17.23 3.82 5.24
CA GLY A 307 -15.97 3.07 5.31
C GLY A 307 -16.11 1.75 6.06
N ILE A 308 -16.98 1.69 7.08
CA ILE A 308 -17.27 0.47 7.83
C ILE A 308 -18.03 -0.53 6.94
N ALA A 309 -19.05 -0.06 6.21
CA ALA A 309 -19.81 -0.89 5.27
C ALA A 309 -18.90 -1.41 4.13
N TYR A 310 -18.04 -0.54 3.61
CA TYR A 310 -17.02 -0.87 2.61
C TYR A 310 -16.08 -1.98 3.10
N LEU A 311 -15.51 -1.84 4.30
CA LEU A 311 -14.64 -2.87 4.88
C LEU A 311 -15.37 -4.17 5.15
N GLY A 312 -16.61 -4.10 5.65
CA GLY A 312 -17.43 -5.29 5.87
C GLY A 312 -17.61 -6.10 4.58
N LEU A 313 -17.87 -5.44 3.45
CA LEU A 313 -17.97 -6.08 2.13
C LEU A 313 -16.62 -6.66 1.66
N ARG A 314 -15.56 -5.83 1.70
CA ARG A 314 -14.23 -6.20 1.19
C ARG A 314 -13.57 -7.33 1.99
N LEU A 315 -13.81 -7.33 3.30
CA LEU A 315 -13.17 -8.25 4.23
C LEU A 315 -14.05 -9.45 4.62
N ALA A 316 -15.28 -9.55 4.10
CA ALA A 316 -16.22 -10.64 4.41
C ALA A 316 -15.62 -12.04 4.24
N LYS A 317 -14.74 -12.23 3.24
CA LYS A 317 -14.08 -13.51 2.96
C LYS A 317 -12.97 -13.90 3.94
N TYR A 318 -12.49 -12.96 4.77
CA TYR A 318 -11.35 -13.18 5.68
C TYR A 318 -11.74 -13.47 7.13
N GLY A 319 -13.05 -13.59 7.41
CA GLY A 319 -13.57 -13.95 8.73
C GLY A 319 -13.92 -12.75 9.61
N ALA A 320 -14.84 -12.96 10.55
CA ALA A 320 -15.43 -11.90 11.36
C ALA A 320 -14.42 -11.14 12.24
N GLN A 321 -13.39 -11.83 12.74
CA GLN A 321 -12.38 -11.25 13.62
C GLN A 321 -11.52 -10.20 12.91
N VAL A 322 -11.11 -10.47 11.66
CA VAL A 322 -10.35 -9.52 10.83
C VAL A 322 -11.20 -8.30 10.50
N VAL A 323 -12.49 -8.50 10.18
CA VAL A 323 -13.44 -7.40 9.95
C VAL A 323 -13.56 -6.55 11.20
N GLU A 324 -13.72 -7.14 12.38
CA GLU A 324 -13.88 -6.42 13.64
C GLU A 324 -12.64 -5.60 13.99
N LEU A 325 -11.44 -6.16 13.82
CA LEU A 325 -10.17 -5.44 14.03
C LEU A 325 -10.03 -4.24 13.07
N ALA A 326 -10.26 -4.45 11.77
CA ALA A 326 -10.17 -3.40 10.77
C ALA A 326 -11.22 -2.29 10.99
N VAL A 327 -12.45 -2.65 11.37
CA VAL A 327 -13.50 -1.70 11.71
C VAL A 327 -13.16 -0.93 12.99
N GLY A 328 -12.59 -1.59 14.00
CA GLY A 328 -12.11 -0.96 15.23
C GLY A 328 -10.99 0.06 14.97
N PHE A 329 -10.05 -0.28 14.09
CA PHE A 329 -9.02 0.63 13.58
C PHE A 329 -9.66 1.86 12.94
N VAL A 330 -10.53 1.67 11.94
CA VAL A 330 -11.12 2.80 11.20
C VAL A 330 -11.93 3.71 12.10
N LYS A 331 -12.72 3.17 13.04
CA LYS A 331 -13.48 4.00 14.00
C LYS A 331 -12.55 4.86 14.86
N SER A 332 -11.51 4.26 15.42
CA SER A 332 -10.60 4.95 16.34
C SER A 332 -9.78 6.03 15.64
N VAL A 333 -9.25 5.71 14.46
CA VAL A 333 -8.46 6.66 13.67
C VAL A 333 -9.36 7.75 13.07
N PHE A 334 -10.59 7.41 12.65
CA PHE A 334 -11.59 8.40 12.22
C PHE A 334 -11.90 9.43 13.32
N ASP A 335 -12.04 9.02 14.58
CA ASP A 335 -12.29 9.95 15.68
C ASP A 335 -11.13 10.94 15.88
N ILE A 336 -9.88 10.49 15.67
CA ILE A 336 -8.69 11.35 15.66
C ILE A 336 -8.73 12.30 14.45
N LEU A 337 -8.99 11.77 13.26
CA LEU A 337 -9.08 12.56 12.03
C LEU A 337 -10.19 13.60 12.09
N LYS A 338 -11.33 13.31 12.71
CA LYS A 338 -12.44 14.26 12.86
C LYS A 338 -12.03 15.50 13.66
N ARG A 339 -11.22 15.31 14.72
CA ARG A 339 -10.65 16.43 15.49
C ARG A 339 -9.68 17.26 14.65
N PHE A 340 -8.84 16.59 13.87
CA PHE A 340 -7.94 17.23 12.93
C PHE A 340 -8.69 17.99 11.80
N MET A 341 -9.75 17.41 11.26
CA MET A 341 -10.61 18.01 10.22
C MET A 341 -11.29 19.29 10.72
N GLY A 342 -11.69 19.34 11.99
CA GLY A 342 -12.17 20.58 12.61
C GLY A 342 -11.13 21.71 12.65
N ALA A 343 -9.84 21.38 12.54
CA ALA A 343 -8.73 22.34 12.43
C ALA A 343 -8.34 22.65 10.96
N VAL A 344 -8.76 21.85 9.97
CA VAL A 344 -8.45 22.03 8.53
C VAL A 344 -8.88 23.38 8.00
N GLU A 345 -10.04 23.90 8.41
CA GLU A 345 -10.51 25.22 8.00
C GLU A 345 -9.50 26.34 8.33
N ARG A 346 -8.64 26.17 9.34
CA ARG A 346 -7.63 27.17 9.73
C ARG A 346 -6.45 27.24 8.77
N TYR A 347 -6.15 26.17 8.02
CA TYR A 347 -4.99 26.11 7.12
C TYR A 347 -5.34 25.81 5.66
N LYS A 348 -6.61 25.58 5.31
CA LYS A 348 -7.14 25.62 3.93
C LYS A 348 -6.65 26.86 3.17
N ALA A 349 -6.56 27.99 3.86
CA ALA A 349 -6.03 29.25 3.34
C ALA A 349 -4.54 29.20 2.94
N VAL A 350 -3.74 28.31 3.54
CA VAL A 350 -2.30 28.13 3.25
C VAL A 350 -2.09 27.03 2.20
N ALA A 351 -3.07 26.12 2.09
CA ALA A 351 -3.01 24.87 1.38
C ALA A 351 -3.33 24.94 -0.13
N VAL A 352 -4.35 25.69 -0.52
CA VAL A 352 -4.85 25.74 -1.91
C VAL A 352 -4.13 26.87 -2.66
N ARG A 353 -3.46 26.55 -3.78
CA ARG A 353 -2.71 27.53 -4.59
C ARG A 353 -2.83 27.31 -6.08
N GLY A 354 -3.02 28.40 -6.82
CA GLY A 354 -2.98 28.35 -8.28
C GLY A 354 -3.16 29.72 -8.94
N VAL A 355 -2.48 29.90 -10.07
CA VAL A 355 -2.71 31.02 -11.00
C VAL A 355 -3.77 30.61 -12.02
N VAL A 356 -4.78 31.44 -12.23
CA VAL A 356 -5.97 31.14 -13.00
C VAL A 356 -6.25 32.22 -14.05
N GLY A 357 -6.57 31.75 -15.25
CA GLY A 357 -7.22 32.53 -16.30
C GLY A 357 -8.49 31.88 -16.81
N GLY A 358 -9.30 32.69 -17.48
CA GLY A 358 -10.69 32.38 -17.78
C GLY A 358 -10.93 31.61 -19.08
N LEU A 359 -12.12 31.03 -19.19
CA LEU A 359 -12.71 30.66 -20.48
C LEU A 359 -13.10 31.93 -21.25
N LYS A 360 -12.99 31.86 -22.58
CA LYS A 360 -13.36 32.95 -23.50
C LYS A 360 -14.85 33.32 -23.32
N LYS A 361 -15.08 34.38 -22.53
CA LYS A 361 -16.34 35.11 -22.20
C LYS A 361 -17.10 34.63 -20.95
N GLY A 362 -17.24 35.55 -19.98
CA GLY A 362 -18.37 35.59 -19.05
C GLY A 362 -18.14 35.12 -17.61
N GLY A 363 -17.02 34.47 -17.29
CA GLY A 363 -16.70 34.04 -15.93
C GLY A 363 -15.40 33.25 -15.85
N LEU A 364 -14.78 33.26 -14.66
CA LEU A 364 -13.56 32.51 -14.35
C LEU A 364 -13.93 31.34 -13.43
N ARG A 365 -13.75 30.11 -13.92
CA ARG A 365 -14.01 28.89 -13.16
C ARG A 365 -12.71 28.14 -12.92
N MET A 366 -12.43 27.87 -11.65
CA MET A 366 -11.24 27.18 -11.16
C MET A 366 -11.63 25.74 -10.83
N HIS A 367 -10.97 24.78 -11.48
CA HIS A 367 -11.10 23.36 -11.15
C HIS A 367 -9.84 22.90 -10.45
N TRP A 368 -10.01 22.26 -9.28
CA TRP A 368 -8.93 21.77 -8.44
C TRP A 368 -8.87 20.24 -8.51
N GLY A 369 -7.78 19.73 -9.07
CA GLY A 369 -7.47 18.31 -9.07
C GLY A 369 -6.36 18.02 -8.08
N ALA A 370 -6.40 16.83 -7.49
CA ALA A 370 -5.28 16.35 -6.71
C ALA A 370 -4.10 16.00 -7.63
N ARG A 371 -2.89 16.27 -7.14
CA ARG A 371 -1.59 16.16 -7.78
C ARG A 371 -0.67 15.44 -6.81
N ARG A 372 0.06 14.48 -7.35
CA ARG A 372 1.10 13.80 -6.61
C ARG A 372 2.40 14.60 -6.58
N ASN A 373 2.85 14.98 -5.39
CA ASN A 373 4.12 15.69 -5.17
C ASN A 373 5.25 14.75 -4.75
N THR A 374 4.93 13.54 -4.31
CA THR A 374 5.90 12.61 -3.73
C THR A 374 5.83 11.20 -4.30
N THR A 375 7.00 10.61 -4.52
CA THR A 375 7.17 9.17 -4.76
C THR A 375 7.92 8.58 -3.58
N LEU A 376 7.46 7.46 -3.03
CA LEU A 376 8.26 6.75 -2.03
C LEU A 376 9.45 6.11 -2.73
N LYS A 377 10.66 6.51 -2.35
CA LYS A 377 11.89 5.83 -2.72
C LYS A 377 12.42 5.07 -1.52
N GLN A 378 12.78 3.82 -1.74
CA GLN A 378 13.48 3.03 -0.74
C GLN A 378 14.84 3.65 -0.48
N VAL A 379 15.11 4.00 0.78
CA VAL A 379 16.42 4.56 1.20
C VAL A 379 17.34 3.44 1.68
N GLU A 380 16.80 2.30 2.11
CA GLU A 380 17.56 1.13 2.56
C GLU A 380 17.82 0.18 1.38
N ALA A 381 19.07 -0.18 1.15
CA ALA A 381 19.42 -1.20 0.17
C ALA A 381 18.99 -2.57 0.70
N VAL A 382 17.89 -3.11 0.18
CA VAL A 382 17.55 -4.53 0.37
C VAL A 382 18.36 -5.34 -0.64
N ASP A 383 19.03 -6.39 -0.16
CA ASP A 383 19.70 -7.36 -1.02
C ASP A 383 18.64 -8.15 -1.80
N ASP A 384 18.26 -7.66 -2.99
CA ASP A 384 17.37 -8.35 -3.93
C ASP A 384 18.16 -8.99 -5.07
N ALA A 385 17.85 -10.24 -5.36
CA ALA A 385 18.42 -11.03 -6.46
C ALA A 385 17.29 -11.46 -7.42
N PRO A 386 16.69 -10.52 -8.17
CA PRO A 386 15.51 -10.79 -8.98
C PRO A 386 15.83 -11.80 -10.08
N SER A 387 15.18 -12.96 -10.03
CA SER A 387 15.27 -13.96 -11.08
C SER A 387 14.00 -14.81 -11.13
N SER A 388 13.43 -14.98 -12.33
CA SER A 388 12.28 -15.85 -12.51
C SER A 388 12.63 -17.30 -12.21
N ALA A 389 11.75 -17.99 -11.49
CA ALA A 389 11.84 -19.43 -11.30
C ALA A 389 11.83 -20.16 -12.65
N LYS A 390 12.64 -21.21 -12.77
CA LYS A 390 12.78 -21.97 -14.02
C LYS A 390 12.19 -23.37 -13.88
N ASN A 391 11.48 -23.83 -14.89
CA ASN A 391 11.09 -25.23 -15.00
C ASN A 391 12.34 -26.12 -15.30
N PRO A 392 12.23 -27.45 -15.20
CA PRO A 392 13.31 -28.38 -15.55
C PRO A 392 13.89 -28.22 -16.98
N ASN A 393 13.13 -27.65 -17.93
CA ASN A 393 13.63 -27.32 -19.27
C ASN A 393 14.44 -26.01 -19.32
N GLY A 394 14.64 -25.34 -18.18
CA GLY A 394 15.37 -24.08 -18.06
C GLY A 394 14.59 -22.84 -18.47
N GLN A 395 13.29 -22.97 -18.77
CA GLN A 395 12.43 -21.86 -19.16
C GLN A 395 11.84 -21.17 -17.93
N ALA A 396 11.68 -19.84 -17.97
CA ALA A 396 10.98 -19.12 -16.91
C ALA A 396 9.52 -19.60 -16.80
N SER A 397 9.09 -19.95 -15.58
CA SER A 397 7.75 -20.50 -15.32
C SER A 397 7.14 -19.90 -14.05
N ALA A 398 5.90 -19.41 -14.17
CA ALA A 398 5.05 -19.11 -13.04
C ALA A 398 4.64 -20.39 -12.28
N SER A 399 4.06 -20.23 -11.08
CA SER A 399 3.45 -21.33 -10.33
C SER A 399 2.21 -21.82 -11.06
N ALA A 400 1.77 -23.04 -10.79
CA ALA A 400 0.58 -23.58 -11.44
C ALA A 400 -0.65 -22.66 -11.28
N ASP A 401 -0.85 -22.12 -10.08
CA ASP A 401 -2.00 -21.23 -9.78
C ASP A 401 -1.92 -19.86 -10.48
N ASN A 402 -0.71 -19.39 -10.81
CA ASN A 402 -0.48 -18.12 -11.50
C ASN A 402 -0.23 -18.31 -13.01
N THR A 403 -0.30 -19.54 -13.52
CA THR A 403 -0.05 -19.82 -14.93
C THR A 403 -1.31 -19.53 -15.75
N ALA A 404 -1.17 -18.66 -16.75
CA ALA A 404 -2.25 -18.40 -17.69
C ALA A 404 -2.54 -19.64 -18.55
N THR A 405 -3.80 -20.09 -18.52
CA THR A 405 -4.32 -21.22 -19.31
C THR A 405 -5.57 -20.79 -20.09
N HIS A 406 -5.95 -21.55 -21.12
CA HIS A 406 -7.13 -21.22 -21.94
C HIS A 406 -8.00 -22.47 -22.21
N GLY A 407 -8.83 -22.84 -21.23
CA GLY A 407 -9.80 -23.94 -21.35
C GLY A 407 -9.23 -25.36 -21.27
N CYS A 408 -7.90 -25.49 -21.26
CA CYS A 408 -7.15 -26.71 -21.00
C CYS A 408 -5.99 -26.38 -20.04
N PRO A 409 -5.51 -27.34 -19.23
CA PRO A 409 -4.50 -27.08 -18.21
C PRO A 409 -3.08 -27.02 -18.80
N VAL A 410 -2.93 -26.25 -19.88
CA VAL A 410 -1.68 -26.05 -20.60
C VAL A 410 -1.24 -24.61 -20.45
N SER A 411 0.00 -24.41 -20.03
CA SER A 411 0.64 -23.10 -19.94
C SER A 411 0.66 -22.42 -21.30
N MET A 412 0.04 -21.24 -21.40
CA MET A 412 0.07 -20.42 -22.63
C MET A 412 1.45 -19.80 -22.90
N VAL A 413 2.38 -19.89 -21.94
CA VAL A 413 3.73 -19.33 -22.04
C VAL A 413 4.76 -20.41 -22.41
N THR A 414 4.74 -21.54 -21.71
CA THR A 414 5.76 -22.60 -21.83
C THR A 414 5.26 -23.82 -22.59
N GLY A 415 3.95 -24.00 -22.75
CA GLY A 415 3.34 -25.19 -23.35
C GLY A 415 3.31 -26.42 -22.44
N GLU A 416 3.66 -26.28 -21.16
CA GLU A 416 3.60 -27.38 -20.19
C GLU A 416 2.16 -27.73 -19.82
N GLU A 417 1.86 -29.03 -19.72
CA GLU A 417 0.65 -29.50 -19.04
C GLU A 417 0.88 -29.48 -17.53
N LEU A 418 -0.10 -28.95 -16.79
CA LEU A 418 -0.03 -28.77 -15.34
C LEU A 418 -1.27 -29.36 -14.68
N LEU A 419 -1.11 -30.25 -13.71
CA LEU A 419 -2.26 -30.80 -12.99
C LEU A 419 -1.99 -30.84 -11.49
N THR A 420 -2.67 -29.95 -10.75
CA THR A 420 -2.62 -29.90 -9.29
C THR A 420 -3.84 -30.62 -8.71
N LEU A 421 -3.59 -31.57 -7.80
CA LEU A 421 -4.63 -32.32 -7.09
C LEU A 421 -4.36 -32.24 -5.58
N THR A 422 -5.41 -31.94 -4.81
CA THR A 422 -5.36 -31.98 -3.34
C THR A 422 -6.08 -33.24 -2.88
N ASP A 423 -5.34 -34.17 -2.26
CA ASP A 423 -5.91 -35.46 -1.84
C ASP A 423 -6.38 -35.44 -0.36
N GLY A 424 -5.92 -34.48 0.44
CA GLY A 424 -6.30 -34.36 1.86
C GLY A 424 -5.66 -33.17 2.56
N GLU A 425 -6.01 -32.96 3.83
CA GLU A 425 -5.51 -31.85 4.64
C GLU A 425 -5.21 -32.33 6.07
N LEU A 426 -4.04 -31.96 6.59
CA LEU A 426 -3.73 -32.01 8.01
C LEU A 426 -4.24 -30.73 8.65
N ASP A 427 -5.27 -30.85 9.47
CA ASP A 427 -5.87 -29.71 10.17
C ASP A 427 -5.05 -29.28 11.40
N GLY A 428 -5.25 -28.05 11.83
CA GLY A 428 -4.53 -27.46 12.96
C GLY A 428 -4.38 -25.94 12.83
N VAL A 429 -3.54 -25.37 13.69
CA VAL A 429 -3.24 -23.93 13.68
C VAL A 429 -2.45 -23.53 12.43
N LEU A 430 -1.60 -24.43 11.93
CA LEU A 430 -0.97 -24.37 10.62
C LEU A 430 -1.51 -25.50 9.75
N PRO A 431 -2.64 -25.30 9.04
CA PRO A 431 -3.19 -26.31 8.16
C PRO A 431 -2.25 -26.62 7.00
N PHE A 432 -2.26 -27.88 6.57
CA PHE A 432 -1.41 -28.36 5.49
C PHE A 432 -2.18 -29.24 4.53
N ALA A 433 -2.41 -28.72 3.32
CA ALA A 433 -2.96 -29.49 2.22
C ALA A 433 -1.88 -30.43 1.65
N TRP A 434 -2.17 -31.73 1.63
CA TRP A 434 -1.39 -32.67 0.84
C TRP A 434 -1.79 -32.55 -0.63
N THR A 435 -0.90 -31.91 -1.39
CA THR A 435 -1.08 -31.73 -2.84
C THR A 435 -0.05 -32.54 -3.61
N ARG A 436 -0.49 -33.03 -4.77
CA ARG A 436 0.36 -33.60 -5.82
C ARG A 436 0.24 -32.74 -7.06
N LEU A 437 1.35 -32.58 -7.77
CA LEU A 437 1.39 -31.76 -8.97
C LEU A 437 2.09 -32.53 -10.08
N TYR A 438 1.46 -32.60 -11.25
CA TYR A 438 2.09 -33.05 -12.47
C TYR A 438 2.54 -31.86 -13.31
N ARG A 439 3.76 -31.95 -13.85
CA ARG A 439 4.32 -30.97 -14.80
C ARG A 439 5.04 -31.72 -15.92
N THR A 440 4.65 -31.49 -17.18
CA THR A 440 5.27 -32.21 -18.31
C THR A 440 6.77 -31.96 -18.44
N SER A 441 7.28 -30.77 -18.11
CA SER A 441 8.73 -30.55 -18.15
C SER A 441 9.48 -31.40 -17.13
N ALA A 442 8.81 -31.87 -16.06
CA ALA A 442 9.42 -32.65 -14.99
C ALA A 442 9.38 -34.16 -15.26
N VAL A 443 9.07 -34.63 -16.47
CA VAL A 443 8.94 -36.06 -16.80
C VAL A 443 10.22 -36.88 -16.60
N GLU A 444 11.38 -36.25 -16.45
CA GLU A 444 12.64 -36.94 -16.11
C GLU A 444 12.95 -36.89 -14.60
N VAL A 445 12.11 -36.22 -13.82
CA VAL A 445 12.28 -36.02 -12.38
C VAL A 445 11.33 -36.93 -11.62
N ASP A 446 11.88 -37.77 -10.75
CA ASP A 446 11.13 -38.57 -9.79
C ASP A 446 11.41 -38.07 -8.37
N CYS A 447 10.37 -37.58 -7.70
CA CYS A 447 10.41 -37.16 -6.30
C CYS A 447 9.50 -38.02 -5.40
N GLY A 448 9.33 -39.30 -5.74
CA GLY A 448 8.67 -40.28 -4.88
C GLY A 448 7.22 -40.56 -5.26
N LEU A 449 6.62 -39.83 -6.20
CA LEU A 449 5.29 -40.15 -6.76
C LEU A 449 5.37 -40.65 -8.21
N GLY A 450 6.58 -40.91 -8.70
CA GLY A 450 6.86 -41.24 -10.09
C GLY A 450 7.22 -40.01 -10.92
N PHE A 451 7.64 -40.30 -12.15
CA PHE A 451 8.15 -39.31 -13.10
C PHE A 451 7.12 -38.24 -13.46
N GLY A 452 7.52 -36.96 -13.38
CA GLY A 452 6.66 -35.81 -13.66
C GLY A 452 5.77 -35.39 -12.50
N TRP A 453 5.66 -36.22 -11.45
CA TRP A 453 4.83 -35.94 -10.27
C TRP A 453 5.66 -35.47 -9.08
N SER A 454 5.27 -34.34 -8.51
CA SER A 454 5.78 -33.78 -7.27
C SER A 454 4.71 -33.72 -6.17
N HIS A 455 5.11 -33.32 -4.97
CA HIS A 455 4.22 -33.14 -3.83
C HIS A 455 4.61 -31.97 -2.95
N ALA A 456 3.67 -31.53 -2.09
CA ALA A 456 3.83 -30.38 -1.19
C ALA A 456 5.06 -30.42 -0.26
N LEU A 457 5.66 -31.59 -0.03
CA LEU A 457 6.88 -31.77 0.79
C LEU A 457 8.17 -32.01 -0.02
N ALA A 458 8.13 -31.92 -1.35
CA ALA A 458 9.27 -32.23 -2.24
C ALA A 458 10.31 -31.11 -2.35
N GLN A 459 10.17 -30.05 -1.54
CA GLN A 459 11.09 -28.91 -1.55
C GLN A 459 12.49 -29.29 -1.06
N ARG A 460 13.51 -28.70 -1.68
CA ARG A 460 14.91 -28.97 -1.35
C ARG A 460 15.81 -27.79 -1.73
N LEU A 461 16.94 -27.69 -1.05
CA LEU A 461 18.00 -26.77 -1.41
C LEU A 461 19.24 -27.55 -1.85
N CYS A 462 19.97 -26.98 -2.80
CA CYS A 462 21.30 -27.44 -3.19
C CYS A 462 22.27 -26.26 -3.09
N VAL A 463 23.24 -26.36 -2.20
CA VAL A 463 24.31 -25.35 -2.07
C VAL A 463 25.40 -25.68 -3.09
N VAL A 464 25.66 -24.75 -4.01
CA VAL A 464 26.68 -24.91 -5.05
C VAL A 464 27.57 -23.66 -5.05
N GLY A 465 28.79 -23.81 -4.56
CA GLY A 465 29.73 -22.69 -4.42
C GLY A 465 29.17 -21.61 -3.49
N GLY A 466 29.10 -20.37 -3.99
CA GLY A 466 28.54 -19.22 -3.26
C GLY A 466 27.03 -18.99 -3.48
N SER A 467 26.30 -20.00 -3.94
CA SER A 467 24.88 -19.91 -4.27
C SER A 467 24.07 -21.08 -3.72
N VAL A 468 22.76 -20.85 -3.57
CA VAL A 468 21.77 -21.83 -3.15
C VAL A 468 20.73 -21.96 -4.24
N VAL A 469 20.56 -23.15 -4.77
CA VAL A 469 19.47 -23.47 -5.70
C VAL A 469 18.33 -24.07 -4.90
N TRP A 470 17.24 -23.32 -4.78
CA TRP A 470 15.99 -23.82 -4.23
C TRP A 470 15.18 -24.48 -5.33
N THR A 471 14.76 -25.73 -5.10
CA THR A 471 13.72 -26.37 -5.91
C THR A 471 12.43 -26.44 -5.09
N ASP A 472 11.38 -25.82 -5.60
CA ASP A 472 10.08 -25.77 -4.94
C ASP A 472 9.29 -27.08 -5.10
N HIS A 473 8.08 -27.10 -4.55
CA HIS A 473 7.20 -28.26 -4.58
C HIS A 473 6.60 -28.55 -5.97
N GLU A 474 6.81 -27.66 -6.96
CA GLU A 474 6.40 -27.83 -8.36
C GLU A 474 7.57 -28.21 -9.28
N ASN A 475 8.72 -28.57 -8.71
CA ASN A 475 9.99 -28.81 -9.42
C ASN A 475 10.56 -27.59 -10.16
N ARG A 476 10.19 -26.37 -9.79
CA ARG A 476 10.81 -25.16 -10.33
C ARG A 476 12.03 -24.78 -9.51
N SER A 477 13.09 -24.33 -10.18
CA SER A 477 14.34 -23.93 -9.55
C SER A 477 14.53 -22.42 -9.55
N THR A 478 14.93 -21.87 -8.40
CA THR A 478 15.33 -20.47 -8.23
C THR A 478 16.69 -20.41 -7.56
N THR A 479 17.58 -19.54 -8.03
CA THR A 479 18.93 -19.40 -7.49
C THR A 479 19.03 -18.15 -6.62
N PHE A 480 19.49 -18.33 -5.39
CA PHE A 480 19.84 -17.26 -4.47
C PHE A 480 21.37 -17.21 -4.27
N PRO A 481 21.96 -16.04 -4.02
CA PRO A 481 23.27 -15.98 -3.37
C PRO A 481 23.20 -16.64 -1.99
N LEU A 482 24.29 -17.26 -1.53
CA LEU A 482 24.36 -17.87 -0.22
C LEU A 482 24.27 -16.79 0.88
N PRO A 483 23.31 -16.87 1.81
CA PRO A 483 23.21 -15.95 2.94
C PRO A 483 24.48 -15.96 3.80
N SER A 484 24.82 -14.82 4.39
CA SER A 484 25.94 -14.68 5.30
C SER A 484 25.60 -13.75 6.45
N THR A 485 26.42 -13.69 7.49
CA THR A 485 26.22 -12.73 8.59
C THR A 485 26.20 -11.27 8.12
N ALA A 486 26.86 -10.96 7.00
CA ALA A 486 26.82 -9.64 6.38
C ALA A 486 25.56 -9.40 5.53
N ARG A 487 24.92 -10.48 5.03
CA ARG A 487 23.69 -10.45 4.22
C ARG A 487 22.76 -11.59 4.66
N PRO A 488 22.12 -11.45 5.83
CA PRO A 488 21.40 -12.54 6.46
C PRO A 488 20.05 -12.83 5.79
N ALA A 489 19.55 -11.90 4.98
CA ALA A 489 18.30 -12.00 4.25
C ALA A 489 18.51 -11.56 2.79
N ILE A 490 18.11 -12.39 1.84
CA ILE A 490 18.18 -12.06 0.41
C ILE A 490 16.81 -12.33 -0.21
N SER A 491 16.21 -11.30 -0.80
CA SER A 491 14.93 -11.43 -1.50
C SER A 491 15.12 -11.82 -2.96
N ASN A 492 14.07 -12.38 -3.55
CA ASN A 492 13.89 -12.48 -4.98
C ASN A 492 12.47 -12.03 -5.32
N SER A 493 12.36 -10.77 -5.72
CA SER A 493 11.09 -10.14 -6.07
C SER A 493 10.32 -10.84 -7.20
N LEU A 494 11.01 -11.44 -8.19
CA LEU A 494 10.36 -12.14 -9.31
C LEU A 494 9.88 -13.55 -8.96
N ALA A 495 10.46 -14.18 -7.94
CA ALA A 495 10.05 -15.48 -7.44
C ALA A 495 9.12 -15.40 -6.22
N GLU A 496 8.83 -14.18 -5.73
CA GLU A 496 8.05 -13.92 -4.52
C GLU A 496 8.54 -14.73 -3.31
N ALA A 497 9.86 -14.86 -3.20
CA ALA A 497 10.52 -15.69 -2.20
C ALA A 497 11.75 -15.00 -1.63
N ALA A 498 12.17 -15.41 -0.44
CA ALA A 498 13.37 -14.91 0.21
C ALA A 498 14.08 -16.03 0.97
N ILE A 499 15.40 -15.95 1.06
CA ILE A 499 16.23 -16.91 1.81
C ILE A 499 16.95 -16.22 2.97
N TYR A 500 17.04 -16.91 4.09
CA TYR A 500 17.58 -16.41 5.35
C TYR A 500 18.50 -17.42 6.02
N LEU A 501 19.43 -16.91 6.84
CA LEU A 501 20.05 -17.73 7.89
C LEU A 501 19.02 -18.01 8.99
N GLY A 502 18.92 -19.27 9.41
CA GLY A 502 18.09 -19.71 10.52
C GLY A 502 18.71 -19.42 11.87
N ALA A 503 18.03 -19.87 12.94
CA ALA A 503 18.49 -19.67 14.31
C ALA A 503 19.67 -20.60 14.65
N ALA A 504 19.71 -21.76 14.03
CA ALA A 504 20.87 -22.64 14.07
C ALA A 504 21.88 -22.26 12.98
N SER A 505 23.17 -22.49 13.25
CA SER A 505 24.29 -22.05 12.39
C SER A 505 24.29 -22.67 10.99
N ASP A 506 23.62 -23.81 10.82
CA ASP A 506 23.51 -24.61 9.61
C ASP A 506 22.08 -24.64 9.03
N GLU A 507 21.14 -23.91 9.65
CA GLU A 507 19.77 -23.82 9.19
C GLU A 507 19.65 -22.74 8.10
N LEU A 508 19.06 -23.11 6.97
CA LEU A 508 18.60 -22.17 5.96
C LEU A 508 17.08 -22.13 5.99
N VAL A 509 16.51 -20.94 6.04
CA VAL A 509 15.06 -20.74 6.02
C VAL A 509 14.68 -20.08 4.71
N LEU A 510 13.70 -20.65 4.02
CA LEU A 510 13.13 -20.05 2.81
C LEU A 510 11.70 -19.62 3.06
N ALA A 511 11.41 -18.34 2.83
CA ALA A 511 10.04 -17.82 2.86
C ALA A 511 9.46 -17.85 1.45
N GLN A 512 8.27 -18.43 1.30
CA GLN A 512 7.44 -18.32 0.10
C GLN A 512 5.98 -18.12 0.54
N GLY A 513 5.38 -17.02 0.13
CA GLY A 513 4.06 -16.61 0.62
C GLY A 513 4.07 -16.44 2.14
N ALA A 514 3.23 -17.21 2.84
CA ALA A 514 3.09 -17.16 4.30
C ALA A 514 3.83 -18.29 5.03
N ARG A 515 4.50 -19.18 4.30
CA ARG A 515 5.20 -20.34 4.86
C ARG A 515 6.71 -20.14 4.85
N PHE A 516 7.33 -20.58 5.93
CA PHE A 516 8.77 -20.66 6.11
C PHE A 516 9.18 -22.13 6.08
N TYR A 517 10.03 -22.47 5.13
CA TYR A 517 10.54 -23.80 4.92
C TYR A 517 11.94 -23.87 5.53
N HIS A 518 12.11 -24.76 6.52
CA HIS A 518 13.34 -24.90 7.27
C HIS A 518 14.16 -26.05 6.71
N PHE A 519 15.41 -25.78 6.37
CA PHE A 519 16.32 -26.74 5.77
C PHE A 519 17.57 -26.91 6.62
N HIS A 520 17.98 -28.16 6.81
CA HIS A 520 19.29 -28.54 7.32
C HIS A 520 19.98 -29.39 6.26
N ASP A 521 21.22 -29.08 5.91
CA ASP A 521 21.97 -29.73 4.82
C ASP A 521 21.17 -29.82 3.50
N GLY A 522 20.34 -28.81 3.23
CA GLY A 522 19.48 -28.72 2.05
C GLY A 522 18.23 -29.60 2.05
N VAL A 523 17.98 -30.32 3.15
CA VAL A 523 16.82 -31.19 3.34
C VAL A 523 15.75 -30.48 4.16
N LEU A 524 14.50 -30.51 3.70
CA LEU A 524 13.37 -29.93 4.44
C LEU A 524 13.13 -30.69 5.75
N THR A 525 13.17 -29.97 6.88
CA THR A 525 13.00 -30.50 8.24
C THR A 525 11.76 -29.97 8.95
N ALA A 526 11.30 -28.77 8.62
CA ALA A 526 10.08 -28.20 9.19
C ALA A 526 9.45 -27.18 8.25
N ILE A 527 8.16 -26.92 8.47
CA ILE A 527 7.42 -25.81 7.87
C ILE A 527 6.85 -25.01 9.02
N SER A 528 7.08 -23.70 9.03
CA SER A 528 6.43 -22.79 9.96
C SER A 528 5.71 -21.66 9.25
N ASP A 529 4.94 -20.88 10.00
CA ASP A 529 4.40 -19.61 9.56
C ASP A 529 5.11 -18.46 10.28
N ALA A 530 4.66 -17.22 10.02
CA ALA A 530 5.21 -16.03 10.68
C ALA A 530 5.06 -16.03 12.21
N TYR A 531 4.30 -16.97 12.74
CA TYR A 531 3.93 -17.09 14.13
C TYR A 531 4.65 -18.26 14.83
N ASP A 532 5.53 -18.95 14.11
CA ASP A 532 6.25 -20.16 14.52
C ASP A 532 5.33 -21.33 14.89
N ASN A 533 4.09 -21.36 14.37
CA ASN A 533 3.33 -22.60 14.33
C ASN A 533 4.09 -23.55 13.42
N ARG A 534 4.49 -24.73 13.92
CA ARG A 534 5.49 -25.55 13.22
C ARG A 534 5.01 -26.97 12.96
N LEU A 535 5.01 -27.34 11.68
CA LEU A 535 4.91 -28.72 11.23
C LEU A 535 6.30 -29.33 11.18
N ARG A 536 6.51 -30.43 11.89
CA ARG A 536 7.81 -31.11 11.98
C ARG A 536 7.85 -32.31 11.05
N ILE A 537 8.90 -32.42 10.27
CA ILE A 537 9.12 -33.53 9.36
C ILE A 537 10.12 -34.48 10.01
N SER A 538 9.70 -35.73 10.21
CA SER A 538 10.59 -36.82 10.60
C SER A 538 10.84 -37.74 9.42
N ARG A 539 12.03 -38.35 9.40
CA ARG A 539 12.49 -39.20 8.30
C ARG A 539 12.85 -40.58 8.81
N ASP A 540 12.75 -41.57 7.92
CA ASP A 540 13.21 -42.93 8.19
C ASP A 540 14.74 -43.05 8.07
N GLY A 541 15.29 -44.23 8.37
CA GLY A 541 16.73 -44.49 8.28
C GLY A 541 17.31 -44.40 6.86
N LEU A 542 16.47 -44.31 5.83
CA LEU A 542 16.87 -44.10 4.44
C LEU A 542 16.74 -42.62 4.02
N GLY A 543 16.38 -41.74 4.95
CA GLY A 543 16.21 -40.31 4.69
C GLY A 543 14.89 -39.94 4.02
N ARG A 544 13.94 -40.86 3.85
CA ARG A 544 12.63 -40.58 3.27
C ARG A 544 11.71 -39.96 4.30
N ILE A 545 10.79 -39.10 3.88
CA ILE A 545 9.82 -38.48 4.79
C ILE A 545 8.93 -39.56 5.37
N LEU A 546 8.98 -39.76 6.67
CA LEU A 546 8.16 -40.74 7.38
C LEU A 546 6.86 -40.09 7.86
N ARG A 547 6.95 -38.94 8.54
CA ARG A 547 5.81 -38.32 9.20
C ARG A 547 5.92 -36.80 9.23
N LEU A 548 4.79 -36.13 8.99
CA LEU A 548 4.57 -34.69 9.17
C LEU A 548 3.69 -34.49 10.40
N ASP A 549 4.21 -33.90 11.47
CA ASP A 549 3.54 -33.79 12.76
C ASP A 549 3.20 -32.33 13.09
N ASN A 550 1.97 -32.06 13.55
CA ASN A 550 1.53 -30.70 13.87
C ASN A 550 1.81 -30.27 15.34
N GLY A 551 2.43 -31.13 16.15
CA GLY A 551 2.72 -30.87 17.55
C GLY A 551 1.51 -30.94 18.50
N ALA A 552 0.31 -31.18 17.96
CA ALA A 552 -0.96 -31.23 18.69
C ALA A 552 -1.61 -32.63 18.61
N GLY A 553 -0.80 -33.67 18.39
CA GLY A 553 -1.24 -35.06 18.37
C GLY A 553 -1.87 -35.53 17.06
N ARG A 554 -1.82 -34.72 16.00
CA ARG A 554 -2.26 -35.11 14.64
C ARG A 554 -1.07 -35.08 13.69
N ALA A 555 -1.06 -35.97 12.71
CA ALA A 555 0.05 -36.09 11.79
C ALA A 555 -0.38 -36.74 10.48
N LEU A 556 0.46 -36.61 9.44
CA LEU A 556 0.40 -37.45 8.26
C LEU A 556 1.56 -38.44 8.29
N LEU A 557 1.28 -39.72 8.02
CA LEU A 557 2.27 -40.78 7.88
C LEU A 557 2.37 -41.19 6.41
N LEU A 558 3.57 -41.14 5.84
CA LEU A 558 3.82 -41.54 4.45
C LEU A 558 4.31 -42.99 4.42
N ARG A 559 3.63 -43.83 3.62
CA ARG A 559 4.04 -45.22 3.37
C ARG A 559 4.62 -45.38 1.99
N TYR A 560 5.64 -46.23 1.89
CA TYR A 560 6.39 -46.42 0.66
C TYR A 560 6.39 -47.88 0.20
N ASP A 561 6.35 -48.09 -1.12
CA ASP A 561 6.74 -49.33 -1.78
C ASP A 561 7.79 -49.03 -2.85
N ARG A 562 8.89 -49.78 -2.86
CA ARG A 562 10.01 -49.62 -3.82
C ARG A 562 10.52 -48.17 -4.04
N GLY A 563 10.40 -47.32 -3.03
CA GLY A 563 10.84 -45.92 -3.10
C GLY A 563 9.75 -44.91 -3.45
N HIS A 564 8.55 -45.37 -3.82
CA HIS A 564 7.41 -44.51 -4.13
C HIS A 564 6.41 -44.45 -2.99
N ILE A 565 5.84 -43.27 -2.77
CA ILE A 565 4.76 -43.02 -1.82
C ILE A 565 3.50 -43.72 -2.35
N VAL A 566 2.97 -44.66 -1.59
CA VAL A 566 1.76 -45.42 -1.95
C VAL A 566 0.55 -45.09 -1.08
N ALA A 567 0.76 -44.42 0.06
CA ALA A 567 -0.31 -43.95 0.92
C ALA A 567 0.15 -42.78 1.80
N VAL A 568 -0.81 -41.92 2.15
CA VAL A 568 -0.68 -40.88 3.15
C VAL A 568 -1.80 -41.11 4.16
N ASP A 569 -1.44 -41.61 5.33
CA ASP A 569 -2.39 -41.95 6.40
C ASP A 569 -2.48 -40.78 7.39
N TYR A 570 -3.70 -40.45 7.84
CA TYR A 570 -3.97 -39.40 8.82
C TYR A 570 -4.15 -39.98 10.23
#